data_AF-A0A3A2Z3R4-F1
#
_entry.id   AF-A0A3A2Z3R4-F1
#
_cell.length_a   1.000
_cell.length_b   1.000
_cell.length_c   1.000
_cell.angle_alpha   90.00
_cell.angle_beta   90.00
_cell.angle_gamma   90.00
#
_symmetry.space_group_name_H-M   'P 1'
#
loop_
_entity.id
_entity.type
_entity.pdbx_description
1 polymer ?
#
loop_
_entity_poly.entity_id
_entity_poly.type
_entity_poly.pdbx_seq_one_letter_code
_entity_poly.pdbx_strand_id
1 'polypeptide(L)' 'MDIEWAKDGITGEMFIVQARPETVQARREAGAFKTYKIGKKGRVLATGLSVGEAAVSGLSASSKPPKT' A
#
# COMPACT_ATOMS: atom_id res chain seq x y z
N MET A 1 -5.22 -11.44 2.13
CA MET A 1 -5.69 -11.64 3.53
C MET A 1 -4.70 -10.90 4.43
N ASP A 2 -5.15 -10.24 5.50
CA ASP A 2 -4.28 -9.46 6.40
C ASP A 2 -4.08 -10.25 7.70
N ILE A 3 -2.82 -10.56 8.04
CA ILE A 3 -2.46 -11.45 9.14
C ILE A 3 -1.45 -10.73 10.02
N GLU A 4 -1.84 -10.52 11.26
CA GLU A 4 -0.94 -10.07 12.32
C GLU A 4 -0.50 -11.30 13.12
N TRP A 5 0.79 -11.41 13.36
CA TRP A 5 1.39 -12.50 14.11
C TRP A 5 2.37 -11.98 15.16
N ALA A 6 2.55 -12.74 16.23
CA ALA A 6 3.54 -12.50 17.27
C ALA A 6 4.36 -13.77 17.50
N LYS A 7 5.64 -13.58 17.85
CA LYS A 7 6.52 -14.67 18.29
C LYS A 7 6.72 -14.55 19.79
N ASP A 8 6.51 -15.62 20.53
CA ASP A 8 6.89 -15.65 21.95
C ASP A 8 8.42 -15.63 22.10
N GLY A 9 8.92 -14.78 22.98
CA GLY A 9 10.35 -14.59 23.20
C GLY A 9 11.03 -15.71 23.98
N ILE A 10 10.25 -16.50 24.73
CA ILE A 10 10.76 -17.56 25.60
C ILE A 10 10.69 -18.91 24.91
N THR A 11 9.51 -19.29 24.39
CA THR A 11 9.31 -20.58 23.70
C THR A 11 9.67 -20.53 22.23
N GLY A 12 9.69 -19.34 21.62
CA GLY A 12 9.92 -19.17 20.19
C GLY A 12 8.74 -19.55 19.31
N GLU A 13 7.59 -19.88 19.90
CA GLU A 13 6.38 -20.25 19.20
C GLU A 13 5.73 -19.04 18.51
N MET A 14 5.02 -19.30 17.43
CA MET A 14 4.39 -18.27 16.59
C MET A 14 2.88 -18.33 16.75
N PHE A 15 2.27 -17.18 17.00
CA PHE A 15 0.84 -17.05 17.24
C PHE A 15 0.24 -16.05 16.26
N ILE A 16 -0.94 -16.38 15.72
CA ILE A 16 -1.75 -15.41 14.97
C ILE A 16 -2.51 -14.59 16.00
N VAL A 17 -2.23 -13.29 16.06
CA VAL A 17 -2.89 -12.37 17.01
C VAL A 17 -4.16 -11.76 16.40
N GLN A 18 -4.19 -11.63 15.07
CA GLN A 18 -5.37 -11.19 14.35
C GLN A 18 -5.32 -11.71 12.91
N ALA A 19 -6.48 -12.10 12.38
CA ALA A 19 -6.64 -12.40 10.96
C ALA A 19 -7.88 -11.69 10.44
N ARG A 20 -7.70 -10.89 9.39
CA ARG A 20 -8.81 -10.27 8.67
C ARG A 20 -8.86 -10.82 7.26
N PRO A 21 -10.05 -11.16 6.72
CA PRO A 21 -10.19 -11.38 5.27
C PRO A 21 -9.63 -10.15 4.53
N GLU A 22 -9.20 -10.32 3.29
CA GLU A 22 -8.58 -9.24 2.53
C GLU A 22 -9.56 -8.09 2.27
N THR A 23 -9.63 -7.12 3.18
CA THR A 23 -10.71 -6.13 3.21
C THR A 23 -10.49 -4.96 2.27
N VAL A 24 -9.24 -4.68 1.88
CA VAL A 24 -8.91 -3.48 1.08
C VAL A 24 -9.29 -3.65 -0.39
N GLN A 25 -9.28 -4.88 -0.91
CA GLN A 25 -9.62 -5.17 -2.32
C GLN A 25 -10.95 -5.93 -2.48
N ALA A 26 -11.63 -6.32 -1.40
CA ALA A 26 -12.86 -7.11 -1.45
C ALA A 26 -14.01 -6.47 -2.26
N ARG A 27 -13.95 -5.17 -2.52
CA ARG A 27 -14.95 -4.42 -3.31
C ARG A 27 -14.55 -4.13 -4.75
N ARG A 28 -13.35 -4.53 -5.20
CA ARG A 28 -13.03 -4.44 -6.64
C ARG A 28 -13.84 -5.52 -7.37
N GLU A 29 -14.57 -5.11 -8.42
CA GLU A 29 -15.20 -6.06 -9.33
C GLU A 29 -14.13 -7.04 -9.83
N ALA A 30 -14.36 -8.33 -9.59
CA ALA A 30 -13.48 -9.38 -10.03
C ALA A 30 -13.37 -9.35 -11.57
N GLY A 31 -12.25 -8.88 -12.10
CA GLY A 31 -11.91 -9.03 -13.52
C GLY A 31 -11.36 -7.81 -14.26
N ALA A 32 -11.37 -6.61 -13.67
CA ALA A 32 -10.89 -5.40 -14.38
C ALA A 32 -9.45 -5.02 -13.96
N PHE A 33 -8.47 -5.34 -14.81
CA PHE A 33 -7.10 -4.83 -14.67
C PHE A 33 -6.95 -3.48 -15.38
N LYS A 34 -6.52 -2.44 -14.65
CA LYS A 34 -6.25 -1.13 -15.23
C LYS A 34 -4.76 -0.99 -15.55
N THR A 35 -4.45 -0.78 -16.83
CA THR A 35 -3.07 -0.55 -17.29
C THR A 35 -2.88 0.92 -17.66
N TYR A 36 -1.78 1.50 -17.20
CA TYR A 36 -1.37 2.86 -17.54
C TYR A 36 -0.14 2.83 -18.44
N LYS A 37 -0.14 3.62 -19.52
CA LYS A 37 1.02 3.79 -20.40
C LYS A 37 1.48 5.24 -20.35
N ILE A 38 2.77 5.43 -20.11
CA ILE A 38 3.43 6.75 -20.18
C ILE A 38 4.11 6.85 -21.54
N GLY A 39 3.70 7.82 -22.36
CA GLY A 39 4.26 8.02 -23.71
C GLY A 39 5.70 8.54 -23.69
N LYS A 40 5.93 9.67 -23.03
CA LYS A 40 7.27 10.26 -22.84
C LYS A 40 7.58 10.35 -21.36
N LYS A 41 8.70 9.76 -20.93
CA LYS A 41 9.21 9.87 -19.56
C LYS A 41 10.10 11.11 -19.45
N GLY A 42 9.88 11.91 -18.40
CA GLY A 42 10.78 13.00 -18.04
C GLY A 42 11.97 12.52 -17.21
N ARG A 43 12.77 13.47 -16.72
CA ARG A 43 13.85 13.18 -15.76
C ARG A 43 13.26 12.67 -14.44
N VAL A 44 13.80 11.56 -13.92
CA VAL A 44 13.43 11.04 -12.60
C VAL A 44 13.97 11.98 -11.53
N LEU A 45 13.11 12.45 -10.62
CA LEU A 45 13.48 13.34 -9.52
C LEU A 45 13.63 12.58 -8.18
N ALA A 46 12.84 11.53 -7.99
CA ALA A 46 12.87 10.68 -6.79
C ALA A 46 12.32 9.27 -7.12
N THR A 47 12.65 8.30 -6.27
CA THR A 47 12.16 6.91 -6.32
C THR A 47 11.75 6.46 -4.92
N GLY A 48 10.90 5.44 -4.82
CA GLY A 48 10.41 4.92 -3.54
C GLY A 48 9.61 3.63 -3.71
N LEU A 49 9.07 3.12 -2.59
CA LEU A 49 8.17 1.96 -2.59
C LEU A 49 6.79 2.36 -3.12
N SER A 50 6.25 1.55 -4.03
CA SER A 50 4.91 1.74 -4.56
C SER A 50 3.87 1.27 -3.53
N VAL A 51 2.91 2.14 -3.22
CA VAL A 51 1.74 1.81 -2.41
C VAL A 51 0.49 1.94 -3.30
N GLY A 52 -0.16 0.82 -3.58
CA GLY A 52 -1.28 0.74 -4.52
C GLY A 52 -0.88 0.52 -5.99
N GLU A 53 -1.85 0.64 -6.90
CA GLU A 53 -1.71 0.22 -8.32
C GLU A 53 -2.01 1.33 -9.35
N ALA A 54 -2.22 2.57 -8.90
CA ALA A 54 -2.58 3.68 -9.77
C ALA A 54 -1.35 4.46 -10.26
N ALA A 55 -1.45 5.07 -11.44
CA ALA A 55 -0.57 6.14 -11.88
C ALA A 55 -1.29 7.50 -11.78
N VAL A 56 -0.64 8.50 -11.19
CA VAL A 56 -1.22 9.84 -10.93
C VAL A 56 -0.28 10.94 -11.44
N SER A 57 -0.87 12.04 -11.90
CA SER A 57 -0.19 13.29 -12.23
C SER A 57 -0.96 14.47 -11.63
N GLY A 58 -0.27 15.45 -11.07
CA GLY A 58 -0.92 16.63 -10.49
C GLY A 58 0.08 17.58 -9.84
N LEU A 59 -0.42 18.68 -9.29
CA LEU A 59 0.36 19.60 -8.47
C LEU A 59 0.64 18.97 -7.11
N SER A 60 1.90 19.03 -6.68
CA SER A 60 2.26 18.64 -5.32
C SER A 60 1.94 19.78 -4.37
N ALA A 61 1.25 19.49 -3.27
CA ALA A 61 1.01 20.42 -2.19
C ALA A 61 1.50 19.80 -0.88
N SER A 62 2.20 20.59 -0.06
CA SER A 62 2.58 20.21 1.29
C SER A 62 1.67 20.92 2.28
N SER A 63 0.96 20.18 3.13
CA SER A 63 0.34 20.74 4.33
C SER A 63 1.32 20.63 5.51
N LYS A 64 1.35 21.66 6.36
CA LYS A 64 2.02 21.56 7.66
C LYS A 64 1.16 20.70 8.59
N PRO A 65 1.74 19.80 9.38
CA PRO A 65 0.99 19.10 10.41
C PRO A 65 0.40 20.13 11.40
N PRO A 66 -0.77 19.83 11.99
CA PRO A 66 -1.37 20.70 12.99
C PRO A 66 -0.42 20.86 14.18
N LYS A 67 -0.26 22.10 14.66
CA LYS A 67 0.47 22.37 15.92
C LYS A 67 -0.43 21.95 17.08
N THR A 68 0.10 21.13 17.98
CA THR A 68 -0.52 20.76 19.26
C THR A 68 -0.66 21.96 20.18
#